data_AF-A0A3D0YNK0-F1
#
_entry.id   AF-A0A3D0YNK0-F1
#
_cell.length_a   1.000
_cell.length_b   1.000
_cell.length_c   1.000
_cell.angle_alpha   90.00
_cell.angle_beta   90.00
_cell.angle_gamma   90.00
#
_symmetry.space_group_name_H-M   'P 1'
#
loop_
_entity.id
_entity.type
_entity.pdbx_description
1 polymer ?
#
loop_
_entity_poly.entity_id
_entity_poly.type
_entity_poly.pdbx_seq_one_letter_code
_entity_poly.pdbx_strand_id
1 'polypeptide(L)'
;PPLRARAEDIPLLADHFLRLTIKRNGMTPVKLSSEATEHLKCHKWPGNVRELENTIARACALTTNDVLLPDDIEFTRRITQAEDTTTERALAHLRKVAPNEQGFPEWLREQLGK
;
A
#
# COMPACT_ATOMS: atom_id res chain seq x y z
N PRO A 1 -9.55 15.47 -6.94
CA PRO A 1 -9.32 14.79 -8.25
C PRO A 1 -8.41 13.56 -8.06
N PRO A 2 -8.45 12.58 -8.99
CA PRO A 2 -7.47 11.50 -9.03
C PRO A 2 -6.03 12.05 -9.11
N LEU A 3 -5.07 11.41 -8.44
CA LEU A 3 -3.67 11.87 -8.46
C LEU A 3 -3.09 11.96 -9.88
N ARG A 4 -3.47 11.04 -10.77
CA ARG A 4 -3.11 11.08 -12.20
C ARG A 4 -3.52 12.35 -12.95
N ALA A 5 -4.57 13.04 -12.51
CA ALA A 5 -5.06 14.27 -13.15
C ALA A 5 -4.30 15.52 -12.68
N ARG A 6 -3.39 15.36 -11.72
CA ARG A 6 -2.56 16.40 -11.09
C ARG A 6 -1.17 15.86 -10.82
N ALA A 7 -0.55 15.30 -11.85
CA ALA A 7 0.76 14.68 -11.74
C ALA A 7 1.85 15.67 -11.27
N GLU A 8 1.65 16.97 -11.47
CA GLU A 8 2.54 18.04 -10.98
C GLU A 8 2.59 18.14 -9.45
N ASP A 9 1.56 17.65 -8.74
CA ASP A 9 1.55 17.61 -7.27
C ASP A 9 2.39 16.45 -6.72
N ILE A 10 2.74 15.45 -7.55
CA ILE A 10 3.41 14.21 -7.11
C ILE A 10 4.75 14.49 -6.42
N PRO A 11 5.67 15.33 -6.96
CA PRO A 11 6.94 15.62 -6.29
C PRO A 11 6.75 16.20 -4.89
N LEU A 12 5.83 17.17 -4.73
CA LEU A 12 5.55 17.82 -3.45
C LEU A 12 4.97 16.83 -2.44
N LEU A 13 4.03 15.98 -2.88
CA LEU A 13 3.41 14.97 -2.03
C LEU A 13 4.39 13.85 -1.65
N ALA A 14 5.20 13.39 -2.58
CA ALA A 14 6.21 12.35 -2.34
C ALA A 14 7.24 12.82 -1.30
N ASP A 15 7.72 14.05 -1.44
CA ASP A 15 8.65 14.68 -0.51
C ASP A 15 8.04 14.91 0.89
N HIS A 16 6.75 15.25 0.95
CA HIS A 16 6.01 15.29 2.22
C HIS A 16 5.95 13.92 2.91
N PHE A 17 5.55 12.86 2.20
CA PHE A 17 5.45 11.50 2.77
C PHE A 17 6.82 10.91 3.14
N LEU A 18 7.86 11.24 2.36
CA LEU A 18 9.24 10.88 2.68
C LEU A 18 9.66 11.45 4.04
N ARG A 19 9.50 12.76 4.23
CA ARG A 19 9.79 13.42 5.51
C ARG A 19 8.96 12.88 6.66
N LEU A 20 7.67 12.63 6.43
CA LEU A 20 6.78 12.07 7.45
C LEU A 20 7.24 10.67 7.87
N THR A 21 7.62 9.83 6.91
CA THR A 21 8.12 8.46 7.16
C THR A 21 9.42 8.48 7.94
N ILE A 22 10.40 9.30 7.52
CA ILE A 22 11.69 9.45 8.21
C ILE A 22 11.46 9.88 9.67
N LYS A 23 10.63 10.92 9.88
CA LYS A 23 10.33 11.44 11.21
C LYS A 23 9.63 10.40 12.10
N ARG A 24 8.64 9.68 11.55
CA ARG A 24 7.88 8.68 12.31
C ARG A 24 8.73 7.49 12.73
N ASN A 25 9.67 7.09 11.87
CA ASN A 25 10.46 5.88 12.07
C ASN A 25 11.85 6.15 12.65
N GLY A 26 12.23 7.42 12.86
CA GLY A 26 13.55 7.79 13.37
C GLY A 26 14.69 7.40 12.43
N MET A 27 14.44 7.42 11.12
CA MET A 27 15.40 6.98 10.10
C MET A 27 16.44 8.07 9.81
N THR A 28 17.56 7.68 9.22
CA THR A 28 18.48 8.63 8.60
C THR A 28 17.77 9.40 7.48
N PRO A 29 18.17 10.65 7.21
CA PRO A 29 17.60 11.41 6.10
C PRO A 29 17.83 10.68 4.77
N VAL A 30 16.73 10.41 4.07
CA VAL A 30 16.73 9.84 2.71
C VAL A 30 16.17 10.90 1.75
N LYS A 31 16.71 10.95 0.53
CA LYS A 31 16.25 11.85 -0.54
C LYS A 31 15.69 11.05 -1.72
N LEU A 32 14.80 11.65 -2.50
CA LEU A 32 14.42 11.12 -3.81
C LEU A 32 15.40 11.63 -4.86
N SER A 33 15.87 10.73 -5.73
CA SER A 33 16.57 11.12 -6.96
C SER A 33 15.60 11.80 -7.94
N SER A 34 16.16 12.51 -8.92
CA SER A 34 15.34 13.15 -9.96
C SER A 34 14.65 12.09 -10.83
N GLU A 35 15.36 11.01 -11.10
CA GLU A 35 14.91 9.84 -11.84
C GLU A 35 13.77 9.13 -11.10
N ALA A 36 13.89 8.94 -9.77
CA ALA A 36 12.82 8.39 -8.94
C ALA A 36 11.56 9.27 -8.97
N THR A 37 11.74 10.59 -8.94
CA THR A 37 10.63 11.56 -9.01
C THR A 37 9.90 11.46 -10.35
N GLU A 38 10.63 11.37 -11.47
CA GLU A 38 10.03 11.15 -12.78
C GLU A 38 9.36 9.77 -12.88
N HIS A 39 9.95 8.74 -12.28
CA HIS A 39 9.36 7.41 -12.22
C HIS A 39 7.99 7.42 -11.53
N LEU A 40 7.88 8.13 -10.39
CA LEU A 40 6.63 8.32 -9.67
C LEU A 40 5.57 9.07 -10.51
N LYS A 41 5.97 10.05 -11.32
CA LYS A 41 5.06 10.81 -12.19
C LYS A 41 4.46 9.96 -13.31
N CYS A 42 5.20 8.97 -13.80
CA CYS A 42 4.76 8.08 -14.87
C CYS A 42 3.69 7.06 -14.43
N HIS A 43 3.53 6.81 -13.12
CA HIS A 43 2.56 5.85 -12.62
C HIS A 43 1.12 6.40 -12.63
N LYS A 44 0.14 5.52 -12.83
CA LYS A 44 -1.29 5.90 -12.96
C LYS A 44 -1.98 6.15 -11.61
N TRP A 45 -1.33 5.81 -10.50
CA TRP A 45 -1.86 5.95 -9.13
C TRP A 45 -3.31 5.47 -8.95
N PRO A 46 -3.61 4.20 -9.28
CA PRO A 46 -4.93 3.60 -9.10
C PRO A 46 -5.52 3.74 -7.68
N GLY A 47 -4.68 3.74 -6.63
CA GLY A 47 -5.04 3.97 -5.23
C GLY A 47 -4.86 5.41 -4.76
N ASN A 48 -4.59 6.34 -5.70
CA ASN A 48 -4.49 7.77 -5.46
C ASN A 48 -3.40 8.09 -4.41
N VAL A 49 -3.59 9.14 -3.60
CA VAL A 49 -2.64 9.59 -2.57
C VAL A 49 -2.23 8.48 -1.59
N ARG A 50 -3.15 7.57 -1.22
CA ARG A 50 -2.85 6.46 -0.30
C ARG A 50 -1.84 5.47 -0.89
N GLU A 51 -1.91 5.22 -2.19
CA GLU A 51 -0.92 4.38 -2.86
C GLU A 51 0.45 5.05 -2.91
N LEU A 52 0.49 6.36 -3.17
CA LEU A 52 1.75 7.12 -3.14
C LEU A 52 2.40 7.06 -1.75
N GLU A 53 1.64 7.35 -0.70
CA GLU A 53 2.12 7.25 0.69
C GLU A 53 2.71 5.87 1.00
N ASN A 54 1.96 4.79 0.70
CA ASN A 54 2.42 3.42 0.94
C ASN A 54 3.65 3.05 0.10
N THR A 55 3.73 3.55 -1.13
CA THR A 55 4.87 3.32 -2.03
C THR A 55 6.13 3.96 -1.46
N ILE A 56 6.06 5.22 -1.04
CA ILE A 56 7.19 5.92 -0.41
C ILE A 56 7.58 5.26 0.91
N ALA A 57 6.61 4.92 1.76
CA ALA A 57 6.89 4.25 3.03
C ALA A 57 7.60 2.90 2.84
N ARG A 58 7.19 2.11 1.84
CA ARG A 58 7.83 0.83 1.48
C ARG A 58 9.24 1.05 0.92
N ALA A 59 9.43 1.98 0.00
CA ALA A 59 10.74 2.29 -0.56
C ALA A 59 11.74 2.69 0.54
N CYS A 60 11.32 3.56 1.47
CA CYS A 60 12.14 3.91 2.64
C CYS A 60 12.49 2.71 3.52
N ALA A 61 11.55 1.78 3.73
CA ALA A 61 11.77 0.62 4.59
C ALA A 61 12.73 -0.41 3.96
N LEU A 62 12.84 -0.44 2.63
CA LEU A 62 13.64 -1.40 1.89
C LEU A 62 15.02 -0.86 1.47
N THR A 63 15.15 0.46 1.32
CA THR A 63 16.42 1.05 0.89
C THR A 63 17.49 0.94 1.99
N THR A 64 18.72 0.66 1.57
CA THR A 64 19.92 0.75 2.41
C THR A 64 20.73 2.01 2.15
N ASN A 65 20.29 2.83 1.18
CA ASN A 65 20.96 4.03 0.73
C ASN A 65 20.28 5.30 1.27
N ASP A 66 20.99 6.42 1.21
CA ASP A 66 20.48 7.75 1.55
C ASP A 66 19.73 8.43 0.39
N VAL A 67 19.66 7.77 -0.78
CA VAL A 67 18.96 8.23 -1.96
C VAL A 67 18.11 7.08 -2.54
N LEU A 68 16.81 7.35 -2.70
CA LEU A 68 15.88 6.47 -3.41
C LEU A 68 16.06 6.64 -4.92
N LEU A 69 16.36 5.53 -5.58
CA LEU A 69 16.43 5.37 -7.03
C LEU A 69 15.11 4.78 -7.56
N PRO A 70 14.87 4.84 -8.89
CA PRO A 70 13.69 4.20 -9.48
C PRO A 70 13.54 2.73 -9.09
N ASP A 71 14.65 2.00 -8.99
CA ASP A 71 14.67 0.58 -8.67
C ASP A 71 14.23 0.27 -7.23
N ASP A 72 14.30 1.26 -6.32
CA ASP A 72 13.79 1.15 -4.94
C ASP A 72 12.25 1.33 -4.88
N ILE A 73 11.62 1.76 -5.97
CA ILE A 73 10.21 2.13 -6.04
C ILE A 73 9.42 1.01 -6.72
N GLU A 74 8.91 0.09 -5.90
CA GLU A 74 7.99 -0.92 -6.38
C GLU A 74 6.55 -0.42 -6.37
N PHE A 75 5.90 -0.38 -7.54
CA PHE A 75 4.47 -0.11 -7.60
C PHE A 75 3.66 -1.36 -7.28
N THR A 76 2.62 -1.18 -6.46
CA THR A 76 1.68 -2.26 -6.19
C THR A 76 0.95 -2.58 -7.48
N ARG A 77 1.32 -3.72 -8.09
CA ARG A 77 0.50 -4.33 -9.13
C ARG A 77 -0.84 -4.65 -8.48
N ARG A 78 -1.91 -3.94 -8.85
CA ARG A 78 -3.25 -4.47 -8.58
C ARG A 78 -3.27 -5.86 -9.19
N ILE A 79 -3.52 -6.87 -8.37
CA ILE A 79 -4.01 -8.15 -8.86
C ILE A 79 -5.36 -7.82 -9.50
N THR A 80 -5.31 -7.48 -10.79
CA THR A 80 -6.47 -7.26 -11.62
C THR A 80 -6.86 -8.66 -12.06
N GLN A 81 -7.93 -9.19 -11.46
CA GLN A 81 -8.45 -10.55 -11.64
C GLN A 81 -7.56 -11.69 -11.13
N ALA A 82 -7.82 -12.07 -9.87
CA ALA A 82 -7.75 -13.40 -9.24
C ALA A 82 -7.64 -13.09 -7.73
N GLU A 83 -8.69 -13.05 -6.94
CA GLU A 83 -9.69 -14.07 -6.80
C GLU A 83 -10.83 -13.55 -5.91
N ASP A 84 -12.02 -13.33 -6.48
CA ASP A 84 -13.25 -13.56 -5.69
C ASP A 84 -13.21 -14.98 -5.09
N THR A 85 -12.47 -15.92 -5.69
CA THR A 85 -12.25 -17.26 -5.12
C THR A 85 -11.40 -17.33 -3.85
N THR A 86 -10.51 -16.41 -3.47
CA THR A 86 -9.71 -16.61 -2.24
C THR A 86 -10.54 -16.21 -1.04
N THR A 87 -11.20 -15.04 -1.10
CA THR A 87 -12.10 -14.59 -0.04
C THR A 87 -13.36 -15.46 0.01
N GLU A 88 -13.95 -15.80 -1.14
CA GLU A 88 -15.13 -16.68 -1.17
C GLU A 88 -14.80 -18.13 -0.79
N ARG A 89 -13.64 -18.69 -1.18
CA ARG A 89 -13.20 -20.01 -0.68
C ARG A 89 -12.86 -19.96 0.81
N ALA A 90 -12.21 -18.91 1.29
CA ALA A 90 -11.93 -18.75 2.72
C ALA A 90 -13.23 -18.64 3.52
N LEU A 91 -14.18 -17.82 3.08
CA LEU A 91 -15.51 -17.70 3.70
C LEU A 91 -16.31 -19.01 3.59
N ALA A 92 -16.27 -19.70 2.45
CA ALA A 92 -16.93 -21.00 2.27
C ALA A 92 -16.32 -22.09 3.15
N HIS A 93 -14.99 -22.08 3.33
CA HIS A 93 -14.30 -22.99 4.24
C HIS A 93 -14.68 -22.69 5.70
N LEU A 94 -14.62 -21.42 6.11
CA LEU A 94 -15.03 -21.01 7.45
C LEU A 94 -16.51 -21.35 7.73
N ARG A 95 -17.40 -21.21 6.74
CA ARG A 95 -18.82 -21.57 6.87
C ARG A 95 -19.04 -23.09 7.03
N LYS A 96 -18.14 -23.94 6.51
CA LYS A 96 -18.18 -25.39 6.74
C LYS A 96 -17.70 -25.79 8.12
N VAL A 97 -16.81 -25.00 8.72
CA VAL A 97 -16.21 -25.26 10.03
C VAL A 97 -17.05 -24.62 11.16
N ALA A 98 -17.86 -23.60 10.83
CA ALA A 98 -18.73 -22.94 11.79
C ALA A 98 -19.83 -23.90 12.31
N PRO A 99 -20.08 -23.95 13.64
CA PRO A 99 -21.15 -24.75 14.22
C PRO A 99 -22.54 -24.25 13.77
N ASN A 100 -23.43 -25.18 13.46
CA ASN A 100 -24.76 -24.88 12.92
C ASN A 100 -25.70 -24.14 13.89
N GLU A 101 -25.41 -24.16 15.19
CA GLU A 101 -26.34 -23.71 16.23
C GLU A 101 -26.25 -22.20 16.55
N GLN A 102 -25.15 -21.52 16.23
CA GLN A 102 -24.90 -20.13 16.64
C GLN A 102 -24.96 -19.10 15.51
N GLY A 103 -25.16 -19.50 14.25
CA GLY A 103 -25.19 -18.57 13.13
C GLY A 103 -23.79 -18.02 12.78
N PHE A 104 -23.43 -18.12 11.49
CA PHE A 104 -22.09 -17.79 11.00
C PHE A 104 -21.57 -16.38 11.39
N PRO A 105 -22.37 -15.29 11.35
CA PRO A 105 -21.89 -13.96 11.70
C PRO A 105 -21.54 -13.78 13.19
N GLU A 106 -22.18 -14.53 14.09
CA GLU A 106 -21.97 -14.43 15.54
C GLU A 106 -20.74 -15.23 15.96
N TRP A 107 -20.61 -16.45 15.45
CA TRP A 107 -19.40 -17.28 15.59
C TRP A 107 -18.14 -16.59 15.06
N LEU A 108 -18.23 -15.95 13.88
CA LEU A 108 -17.08 -15.27 13.27
C LEU A 108 -16.65 -14.05 14.11
N ARG A 109 -17.59 -13.37 14.78
CA ARG A 109 -17.28 -12.26 15.70
C ARG A 109 -16.59 -12.74 16.97
N GLU A 110 -16.97 -13.91 17.48
CA GLU A 110 -16.33 -14.53 18.64
C GLU A 110 -14.89 -14.99 18.34
N GLN A 111 -14.67 -15.59 17.16
CA GLN A 111 -13.34 -16.07 16.74
C GLN A 111 -12.37 -14.94 16.35
N LEU A 112 -12.89 -13.85 15.77
CA LEU A 112 -12.10 -12.66 15.45
C LEU A 112 -12.04 -11.65 16.60
N GLY A 113 -12.55 -12.04 17.77
CA GLY A 113 -12.64 -11.21 18.95
C GLY A 113 -11.28 -10.65 19.38
N LYS A 114 -11.26 -9.33 19.54
CA LYS A 114 -10.70 -8.75 20.75
C LYS A 114 -11.61 -9.07 21.92
#